data_AF-A0A645E6W3-F1
#
_entry.id   AF-A0A645E6W3-F1
#
_cell.length_a   1.000
_cell.length_b   1.000
_cell.length_c   1.000
_cell.angle_alpha   90.00
_cell.angle_beta   90.00
_cell.angle_gamma   90.00
#
_symmetry.space_group_name_H-M   'P 1'
#
loop_
_entity.id
_entity.type
_entity.pdbx_description
1 polymer ?
#
loop_
_entity_poly.entity_id
_entity_poly.type
_entity_poly.pdbx_seq_one_letter_code
_entity_poly.pdbx_strand_id
1 'polypeptide(L)'
;MLDINNYALYFSRSPIPCLRDFPSEQWLKHNTFWKHIGIYAYKVKTLERFIKLPLSNYETLEKLEQLRLVEQGVKFICVETNSNLIGVDTQDDLNRVRNIIDKKL
;
A
#
# COMPACT_ATOMS: atom_id res chain seq x y z
N MET A 1 0.13 -3.66 7.31
CA MET A 1 0.23 -4.84 8.20
C MET A 1 -0.86 -5.83 7.83
N LEU A 2 -0.55 -7.13 7.81
CA LEU A 2 -1.48 -8.18 7.36
C LEU A 2 -1.76 -9.16 8.50
N ASP A 3 -2.92 -9.81 8.46
CA ASP A 3 -3.21 -11.00 9.27
C ASP A 3 -2.66 -12.29 8.61
N ILE A 4 -2.86 -13.43 9.27
CA ILE A 4 -2.39 -14.74 8.79
C ILE A 4 -3.06 -15.19 7.48
N ASN A 5 -4.20 -14.59 7.10
CA ASN A 5 -4.94 -14.89 5.88
C ASN A 5 -4.70 -13.82 4.79
N ASN A 6 -3.67 -12.99 4.95
CA ASN A 6 -3.33 -11.87 4.08
C ASN A 6 -4.39 -10.77 3.99
N TYR A 7 -5.29 -10.66 4.97
CA TYR A 7 -6.14 -9.47 5.05
C TYR A 7 -5.38 -8.31 5.67
N ALA A 8 -5.51 -7.13 5.09
CA ALA A 8 -4.97 -5.92 5.66
C ALA A 8 -5.65 -5.61 7.01
N LEU A 9 -4.85 -5.56 8.08
CA LEU A 9 -5.29 -5.07 9.37
C LEU A 9 -5.32 -3.54 9.40
N TYR A 10 -4.26 -2.91 8.85
CA TYR A 10 -4.13 -1.46 8.77
C TYR A 10 -3.09 -1.04 7.73
N PHE A 11 -3.27 0.17 7.19
CA PHE A 11 -2.32 0.87 6.31
C PHE A 11 -1.86 2.14 7.01
N SER A 12 -0.57 2.44 6.95
CA SER A 12 -0.01 3.65 7.57
C SER A 12 1.18 4.16 6.78
N ARG A 13 1.42 5.47 6.86
CA ARG A 13 2.70 6.08 6.43
C ARG A 13 3.80 5.87 7.46
N SER A 14 3.44 5.64 8.72
CA SER A 14 4.38 5.22 9.74
C SER A 14 4.79 3.76 9.51
N PRO A 15 6.05 3.39 9.80
CA PRO A 15 6.47 1.99 9.67
C PRO A 15 5.75 1.14 10.72
N ILE A 16 5.02 0.12 10.26
CA ILE A 16 4.26 -0.80 11.11
C ILE A 16 4.58 -2.27 10.74
N PRO A 17 4.72 -3.18 11.73
CA PRO A 17 4.58 -2.95 13.17
C PRO A 17 5.79 -2.21 13.78
N CYS A 18 5.55 -1.52 14.90
CA CYS A 18 6.64 -1.00 15.72
C CYS A 18 7.35 -2.16 16.42
N LEU A 19 8.67 -2.27 16.27
CA LEU A 19 9.46 -3.26 16.99
C LEU A 19 9.98 -2.63 18.30
N ARG A 20 9.25 -2.87 19.39
CA ARG A 20 9.51 -2.24 20.70
C ARG A 20 10.94 -2.45 21.21
N ASP A 21 11.47 -3.66 21.03
CA ASP A 21 12.71 -4.09 21.66
C ASP A 21 13.94 -3.80 20.77
N PHE A 22 13.75 -3.19 19.60
CA PHE A 22 14.82 -2.90 18.64
C PHE A 22 14.77 -1.43 18.19
N PRO A 23 15.94 -0.77 18.03
CA PRO A 23 15.99 0.56 17.44
C PRO A 23 15.65 0.49 15.94
N SER A 24 15.13 1.59 15.37
CA SER A 24 14.52 1.60 14.01
C SER A 24 15.49 1.18 12.90
N GLU A 25 16.79 1.44 13.08
CA GLU A 25 17.85 1.05 12.15
C GLU A 25 18.02 -0.47 12.03
N GLN A 26 17.55 -1.22 13.02
CA GLN A 26 17.62 -2.68 13.05
C GLN A 26 16.31 -3.35 12.61
N TRP A 27 15.24 -2.60 12.36
CA TRP A 27 13.92 -3.18 12.14
C TRP A 27 13.86 -4.15 10.95
N LEU A 28 14.52 -3.80 9.84
CA LEU A 28 14.57 -4.66 8.65
C LEU A 28 15.35 -5.97 8.87
N LYS A 29 16.17 -6.06 9.93
CA LYS A 29 16.86 -7.30 10.31
C LYS A 29 15.97 -8.24 11.13
N HIS A 30 14.96 -7.71 11.79
CA HIS A 30 14.13 -8.43 12.75
C HIS A 30 12.70 -8.69 12.28
N ASN A 31 12.22 -7.97 11.26
CA ASN A 31 10.88 -8.19 10.72
C ASN A 31 10.77 -7.74 9.26
N THR A 32 9.88 -8.42 8.52
CA THR A 32 9.50 -8.03 7.15
C THR A 32 8.46 -6.91 7.19
N PHE A 33 8.73 -5.82 6.46
CA PHE A 33 7.79 -4.73 6.26
C PHE A 33 7.24 -4.76 4.84
N TRP A 34 5.91 -4.68 4.74
CA TRP A 34 5.23 -4.70 3.45
C TRP A 34 4.97 -3.29 2.95
N LYS A 35 5.47 -2.99 1.74
CA LYS A 35 5.13 -1.77 1.03
C LYS A 35 3.84 -2.01 0.23
N HIS A 36 2.83 -1.20 0.48
CA HIS A 36 1.60 -1.22 -0.32
C HIS A 36 1.85 -0.66 -1.73
N ILE A 37 1.27 -1.31 -2.72
CA ILE A 37 1.27 -0.90 -4.13
C ILE A 37 -0.16 -0.53 -4.50
N GLY A 38 -0.36 0.66 -5.08
CA GLY A 38 -1.68 1.22 -5.42
C GLY A 38 -2.39 0.55 -6.60
N ILE A 39 -2.46 -0.78 -6.62
CA ILE A 39 -3.25 -1.55 -7.58
C ILE A 39 -4.35 -2.24 -6.79
N TYR A 40 -5.60 -1.99 -7.19
CA TYR A 40 -6.77 -2.50 -6.49
C TYR A 40 -7.72 -3.22 -7.43
N ALA A 41 -8.41 -4.22 -6.90
CA ALA A 41 -9.54 -4.87 -7.55
C ALA A 41 -10.76 -4.77 -6.64
N TYR A 42 -11.81 -4.10 -7.12
CA TYR A 42 -13.04 -3.89 -6.36
C TYR A 42 -14.23 -4.54 -7.05
N LYS A 43 -15.18 -5.01 -6.24
CA LYS A 43 -16.55 -5.28 -6.72
C LYS A 43 -17.23 -3.94 -6.99
N VAL A 44 -18.01 -3.85 -8.07
CA VAL A 44 -18.76 -2.63 -8.44
C VAL A 44 -19.55 -2.06 -7.25
N LYS A 45 -20.34 -2.91 -6.56
CA LYS A 45 -21.10 -2.52 -5.36
C LYS A 45 -20.26 -1.90 -4.24
N THR A 46 -19.00 -2.31 -4.11
CA THR A 46 -18.09 -1.75 -3.09
C THR A 46 -17.65 -0.34 -3.49
N LEU A 47 -17.37 -0.11 -4.77
CA LEU A 47 -17.05 1.23 -5.29
C LEU A 47 -18.24 2.18 -5.18
N GLU A 48 -19.45 1.72 -5.54
CA GLU A 48 -20.67 2.52 -5.40
C GLU A 48 -20.96 2.91 -3.95
N ARG A 49 -20.64 2.01 -2.99
CA ARG A 49 -20.69 2.34 -1.56
C ARG A 49 -19.59 3.33 -1.19
N PHE A 50 -18.36 3.10 -1.64
CA PHE A 50 -17.18 3.92 -1.32
C PHE A 50 -17.40 5.41 -1.62
N ILE A 51 -17.90 5.72 -2.82
CA ILE A 51 -18.12 7.12 -3.24
C ILE A 51 -19.19 7.86 -2.43
N LYS A 52 -20.07 7.13 -1.73
CA LYS A 52 -21.13 7.69 -0.88
C LYS A 52 -20.69 7.85 0.57
N LEU A 53 -19.56 7.27 0.97
CA LEU A 53 -19.06 7.38 2.32
C LEU A 53 -18.43 8.76 2.54
N PRO A 54 -18.68 9.41 3.70
CA PRO A 54 -17.95 10.61 4.06
C PRO A 54 -16.45 10.29 4.24
N LEU A 55 -15.62 11.32 4.17
CA LEU A 55 -14.22 11.20 4.56
C LEU A 55 -14.13 10.63 5.97
N SER A 56 -13.26 9.65 6.12
CA SER A 56 -13.05 9.00 7.42
C SER A 56 -11.93 9.69 8.20
N ASN A 57 -11.86 9.43 9.51
CA ASN A 57 -10.90 10.10 10.37
C ASN A 57 -9.45 9.71 9.99
N TYR A 58 -9.19 8.41 9.85
CA TYR A 58 -7.85 7.92 9.53
C TYR A 58 -7.45 8.21 8.09
N GLU A 59 -8.38 8.19 7.14
CA GLU A 59 -8.09 8.70 5.79
C GLU A 59 -7.59 10.14 5.83
N THR A 60 -8.21 11.00 6.65
CA THR A 60 -7.84 12.42 6.73
C THR A 60 -6.47 12.62 7.36
N LEU A 61 -6.15 11.84 8.40
CA LEU A 61 -4.87 11.88 9.13
C LEU A 61 -3.72 11.28 8.33
N GLU A 62 -3.92 10.10 7.75
CA GLU A 62 -2.89 9.35 7.02
C GLU A 62 -2.83 9.74 5.54
N LYS A 63 -3.82 10.47 5.00
CA LYS A 63 -3.96 10.73 3.55
C LYS A 63 -3.89 9.44 2.74
N LEU A 64 -4.69 8.45 3.15
CA LEU A 64 -4.82 7.11 2.55
C LEU A 64 -6.30 6.76 2.35
N GLU A 65 -6.79 6.82 1.12
CA GLU A 65 -8.21 6.67 0.77
C GLU A 65 -8.82 5.33 1.18
N GLN A 66 -8.02 4.25 1.11
CA GLN A 66 -8.48 2.90 1.42
C GLN A 66 -8.88 2.73 2.89
N LEU A 67 -8.38 3.61 3.78
CA LEU A 67 -8.75 3.60 5.20
C LEU A 67 -10.23 3.92 5.41
N ARG A 68 -10.88 4.66 4.49
CA ARG A 68 -12.34 4.89 4.54
C ARG A 68 -13.14 3.59 4.51
N LEU A 69 -12.68 2.62 3.73
CA LEU A 69 -13.31 1.30 3.64
C LEU A 69 -12.94 0.43 4.85
N VAL A 70 -11.68 0.50 5.30
CA VAL A 70 -11.22 -0.22 6.50
C VAL A 70 -12.02 0.21 7.75
N GLU A 71 -12.22 1.50 7.97
CA GLU A 71 -13.03 2.03 9.09
C GLU A 71 -14.49 1.57 9.04
N GLN A 72 -14.99 1.21 7.85
CA GLN A 72 -16.33 0.69 7.63
C GLN A 72 -16.41 -0.85 7.67
N GLY A 73 -15.34 -1.50 8.15
CA GLY A 73 -15.24 -2.94 8.32
C GLY A 73 -15.03 -3.72 7.01
N VAL A 74 -14.70 -3.04 5.91
CA VAL A 74 -14.39 -3.71 4.64
C VAL A 74 -12.98 -4.28 4.72
N LYS A 75 -12.87 -5.59 4.44
CA LYS A 75 -11.60 -6.29 4.41
C LYS A 75 -10.95 -6.20 3.03
N PHE A 76 -9.65 -5.91 3.01
CA PHE A 76 -8.82 -5.99 1.81
C PHE A 76 -7.97 -7.24 1.90
N ILE A 77 -8.06 -8.12 0.91
CA ILE A 77 -7.06 -9.17 0.72
C ILE A 77 -5.87 -8.58 -0.04
N CYS A 78 -4.67 -8.79 0.48
CA CYS A 78 -3.43 -8.35 -0.15
C CYS A 78 -2.69 -9.55 -0.75
N VAL A 79 -2.03 -9.33 -1.88
CA VAL A 79 -1.26 -10.35 -2.58
C VAL A 79 0.16 -9.82 -2.76
N GLU A 80 1.14 -10.61 -2.34
CA GLU A 80 2.56 -10.31 -2.53
C GLU A 80 2.91 -10.40 -4.02
N THR A 81 3.82 -9.53 -4.47
CA THR A 81 4.38 -9.58 -5.82
C THR A 81 5.87 -9.31 -5.82
N ASN A 82 6.58 -10.03 -6.69
CA ASN A 82 7.99 -9.80 -6.98
C ASN A 82 8.21 -8.82 -8.14
N SER A 83 7.13 -8.23 -8.68
CA SER A 83 7.22 -7.26 -9.77
C SER A 83 7.90 -5.98 -9.31
N ASN A 84 8.94 -5.58 -10.04
CA ASN A 84 9.55 -4.28 -9.88
C ASN A 84 8.72 -3.23 -10.64
N LEU A 85 7.95 -2.43 -9.91
CA LEU A 85 7.13 -1.36 -10.48
C LEU A 85 7.89 -0.03 -10.41
N ILE A 86 8.00 0.64 -11.56
CA ILE A 86 8.64 1.95 -11.68
C ILE A 86 7.52 2.95 -11.93
N GLY A 87 7.24 3.80 -10.94
CA GLY A 87 6.43 5.00 -11.15
C GLY A 87 7.21 6.00 -11.99
N VAL A 88 6.52 6.74 -12.86
CA VAL A 88 7.14 7.77 -13.70
C VAL A 88 6.57 9.12 -13.29
N ASP A 89 7.23 9.75 -12.32
CA ASP A 89 6.79 11.03 -11.75
C ASP A 89 7.78 12.17 -12.10
N THR A 90 9.02 11.82 -12.48
CA THR A 90 10.08 12.76 -12.85
C THR A 90 10.68 12.47 -14.23
N GLN A 91 11.41 13.45 -14.78
CA GLN A 91 12.13 13.27 -16.04
C GLN A 91 13.17 12.14 -15.98
N ASP A 92 13.80 11.96 -14.81
CA ASP A 92 14.77 10.88 -14.59
C ASP A 92 14.11 9.50 -14.58
N ASP A 93 12.91 9.38 -14.01
CA ASP A 93 12.12 8.15 -14.05
C ASP A 93 11.77 7.77 -15.50
N LEU A 94 11.37 8.76 -16.31
CA LEU A 94 11.07 8.57 -17.72
C LEU A 94 12.29 8.07 -18.49
N ASN A 95 13.45 8.71 -18.27
CA ASN A 95 14.71 8.31 -18.90
C ASN A 95 15.10 6.88 -18.49
N ARG A 96 14.90 6.52 -17.21
CA ARG A 96 15.14 5.17 -16.70
C ARG A 96 14.24 4.13 -17.38
N VAL A 97 12.94 4.40 -17.51
CA VAL A 97 12.00 3.48 -18.17
C VAL A 97 12.34 3.31 -19.65
N ARG A 98 12.65 4.40 -20.37
CA ARG A 98 13.10 4.33 -21.77
C ARG A 98 14.31 3.41 -21.94
N ASN A 99 15.35 3.60 -21.13
CA ASN A 99 16.54 2.76 -21.15
C ASN A 99 16.24 1.28 -20.89
N ILE A 100 15.23 0.95 -20.08
CA ILE A 100 14.83 -0.44 -19.82
C ILE A 100 14.09 -1.03 -21.02
N ILE A 101 13.21 -0.25 -21.66
CA ILE A 101 12.46 -0.69 -22.84
C ILE A 101 13.40 -0.90 -24.02
N ASP A 102 14.29 0.06 -24.29
CA ASP A 102 15.24 0.02 -25.40
C ASP A 102 16.24 -1.14 -25.27
N LYS A 103 16.59 -1.55 -24.05
CA LYS A 103 17.45 -2.71 -23.78
C LYS A 103 16.74 -4.06 -23.85
N LYS A 104 15.40 -4.07 -23.82
CA LYS A 104 14.58 -5.30 -23.90
C LYS A 104 14.13 -5.61 -25.33
N LEU A 105 14.21 -4.65 -26.23
CA LEU A 105 14.08 -4.81 -27.68
C LEU A 105 15.40 -5.29 -28.27
#